data_AF-A0A2J0MYW6-F1
#
_entry.id   AF-A0A2J0MYW6-F1
#
_cell.length_a   1.000
_cell.length_b   1.000
_cell.length_c   1.000
_cell.angle_alpha   90.00
_cell.angle_beta   90.00
_cell.angle_gamma   90.00
#
_symmetry.space_group_name_H-M   'P 1'
#
loop_
_entity.id
_entity.type
_entity.pdbx_description
1 polymer ?
#
loop_
_entity_poly.entity_id
_entity_poly.type
_entity_poly.pdbx_seq_one_letter_code
_entity_poly.pdbx_strand_id
1 'polypeptide(L)' 'MGEALGIDWSKFDVAEFRKGMDVELEHGLRDPQTNVTNDDLMTTGKIALAHLNEFPDYYTRLEKMEKEAEEFHQQ' A
#
# COMPACT_ATOMS: atom_id res chain seq x y z
N MET A 1 -1.27 -14.07 6.73
CA MET A 1 -0.32 -13.07 6.19
C MET A 1 0.31 -12.22 7.30
N GLY A 2 -0.46 -11.48 8.10
CA GLY A 2 0.12 -10.62 9.16
C GLY A 2 1.06 -11.36 10.11
N GLU A 3 0.70 -12.57 10.55
CA GLU A 3 1.59 -13.43 11.36
C GLU A 3 2.88 -13.80 10.62
N ALA A 4 2.78 -14.17 9.34
CA ALA A 4 3.94 -14.53 8.51
C ALA A 4 4.87 -13.34 8.24
N LEU A 5 4.33 -12.12 8.26
CA LEU A 5 5.07 -10.86 8.15
C LEU A 5 5.55 -10.32 9.51
N GLY A 6 5.15 -10.93 10.63
CA GLY A 6 5.48 -10.45 11.97
C GLY A 6 4.87 -9.10 12.30
N ILE A 7 3.68 -8.80 11.78
CA ILE A 7 3.02 -7.49 11.98
C ILE A 7 2.61 -7.32 13.44
N ASP A 8 3.04 -6.20 14.02
CA ASP A 8 2.56 -5.71 15.31
C ASP A 8 1.36 -4.78 15.09
N TRP A 9 0.16 -5.34 15.21
CA TRP A 9 -1.11 -4.62 15.04
C TRP A 9 -1.38 -3.53 16.09
N SER A 10 -0.52 -3.36 17.09
CA SER A 10 -0.62 -2.22 18.02
C SER A 10 -0.06 -0.92 17.44
N LYS A 11 0.71 -1.00 16.33
CA LYS A 11 1.37 0.17 15.72
C LYS A 11 0.50 0.94 14.74
N PHE A 12 -0.46 0.27 14.09
CA PHE A 12 -1.34 0.83 13.09
C PHE A 12 -2.61 -0.01 12.94
N ASP A 13 -3.65 0.58 12.34
CA ASP A 13 -4.92 -0.11 12.09
C ASP A 13 -4.77 -1.18 10.99
N VAL A 14 -5.44 -2.32 11.15
CA VAL A 14 -5.55 -3.36 10.12
C VAL A 14 -6.08 -2.79 8.80
N ALA A 15 -6.95 -1.78 8.86
CA ALA A 15 -7.47 -1.08 7.70
C ALA A 15 -6.37 -0.40 6.87
N GLU A 16 -5.33 0.16 7.51
CA GLU A 16 -4.22 0.78 6.78
C GLU A 16 -3.39 -0.25 6.03
N PHE A 17 -3.13 -1.42 6.63
CA PHE A 17 -2.46 -2.52 5.94
C PHE A 17 -3.27 -3.05 4.77
N ARG A 18 -4.60 -3.17 4.94
CA ARG A 18 -5.49 -3.59 3.85
C ARG A 18 -5.47 -2.59 2.69
N LYS A 19 -5.59 -1.28 2.97
CA LYS A 19 -5.47 -0.26 1.93
C LYS A 19 -4.13 -0.36 1.20
N GLY A 20 -3.05 -0.58 1.95
CA GLY A 20 -1.74 -0.78 1.36
C GLY A 20 -1.66 -1.97 0.43
N MET A 21 -2.22 -3.11 0.83
CA MET A 21 -2.31 -4.28 -0.05
C MET A 21 -3.05 -3.96 -1.35
N ASP A 22 -4.17 -3.23 -1.27
CA ASP A 22 -4.97 -2.86 -2.44
C ASP A 22 -4.17 -1.94 -3.38
N VAL A 23 -3.49 -0.91 -2.84
CA VAL A 23 -2.65 0.03 -3.61
C VAL A 23 -1.46 -0.67 -4.25
N GLU A 24 -0.66 -1.43 -3.48
CA GLU A 24 0.55 -2.05 -4.01
C GLU A 24 0.26 -3.13 -5.07
N LEU A 25 -0.93 -3.74 -5.05
CA LEU A 25 -1.38 -4.66 -6.10
C LEU A 25 -1.66 -3.95 -7.43
N GLU A 26 -2.01 -2.66 -7.43
CA GLU A 26 -2.18 -1.90 -8.67
C GLU A 26 -0.87 -1.78 -9.46
N HIS A 27 0.27 -1.91 -8.78
CA HIS A 27 1.63 -1.88 -9.33
C HIS A 27 2.21 -3.28 -9.63
N GLY A 28 1.36 -4.31 -9.67
CA GLY A 28 1.76 -5.67 -10.03
C GLY A 28 1.54 -5.98 -11.51
N LEU A 29 0.77 -7.03 -11.83
CA LEU A 29 0.62 -7.54 -13.21
C LEU A 29 -0.15 -6.58 -14.16
N ARG A 30 -0.72 -5.49 -13.64
CA ARG A 30 -1.49 -4.51 -14.40
C ARG A 30 -0.68 -3.81 -15.49
N ASP A 31 0.56 -3.43 -15.19
CA ASP A 31 1.47 -2.78 -16.13
C ASP A 31 2.85 -3.46 -16.08
N PRO A 32 3.23 -4.23 -17.11
CA PRO A 32 4.53 -4.92 -17.15
C PRO A 32 5.74 -3.98 -17.05
N GLN A 33 5.62 -2.69 -17.41
CA GLN A 33 6.72 -1.75 -17.32
C GLN A 33 7.02 -1.33 -15.87
N THR A 34 5.99 -1.29 -15.02
CA THR A 34 6.07 -0.84 -13.62
C THR A 34 5.81 -1.97 -12.62
N ASN A 35 5.65 -3.21 -13.10
CA ASN A 35 5.43 -4.38 -12.27
C ASN A 35 6.62 -4.66 -11.32
N VAL A 36 6.39 -4.46 -10.02
CA VAL A 36 7.42 -4.70 -8.98
C VAL A 36 7.26 -6.07 -8.32
N THR A 37 6.03 -6.57 -8.19
CA THR A 37 5.70 -7.66 -7.27
C THR A 37 5.28 -8.95 -7.97
N ASN A 38 4.92 -8.90 -9.25
CA ASN A 38 4.22 -9.97 -9.97
C ASN A 38 2.95 -10.46 -9.26
N ASP A 39 2.23 -9.56 -8.58
CA ASP A 39 1.09 -9.87 -7.70
C ASP A 39 1.43 -10.87 -6.57
N ASP A 40 2.72 -11.10 -6.26
CA ASP A 40 3.11 -11.94 -5.15
C ASP A 40 2.71 -11.29 -3.83
N LEU A 41 1.69 -11.87 -3.19
CA LEU A 41 1.08 -11.36 -1.98
C LEU A 41 2.07 -11.13 -0.83
N MET A 42 3.14 -11.93 -0.74
CA MET A 42 4.15 -11.76 0.32
C MET A 42 5.08 -10.58 0.04
N THR A 43 5.48 -10.37 -1.21
CA THR A 43 6.31 -9.24 -1.63
C THR A 43 5.50 -7.94 -1.53
N THR A 44 4.27 -7.93 -2.02
CA THR A 44 3.32 -6.81 -1.86
C THR A 44 3.13 -6.45 -0.39
N GLY A 45 2.86 -7.44 0.48
CA GLY A 45 2.66 -7.19 1.90
C GLY A 45 3.90 -6.66 2.63
N LYS A 46 5.11 -6.98 2.16
CA LYS A 46 6.34 -6.40 2.72
C LYS A 46 6.48 -4.92 2.39
N ILE A 47 6.08 -4.50 1.19
CA ILE A 47 6.11 -3.09 0.78
C ILE A 47 5.08 -2.32 1.61
N ALA A 48 3.84 -2.83 1.71
CA ALA A 48 2.81 -2.23 2.54
C ALA A 48 3.22 -2.09 4.02
N LEU A 49 3.86 -3.12 4.57
CA LEU A 49 4.41 -3.06 5.92
C LEU A 49 5.58 -2.05 6.05
N ALA A 50 6.44 -1.93 5.04
CA ALA A 50 7.56 -1.00 5.07
C ALA A 50 7.05 0.45 5.21
N HIS A 51 6.05 0.84 4.42
CA HIS A 51 5.43 2.15 4.48
C HIS A 51 4.75 2.43 5.83
N LEU A 52 4.03 1.44 6.38
CA LEU A 52 3.40 1.60 7.70
C LEU A 52 4.40 1.66 8.87
N ASN A 53 5.63 1.19 8.67
CA ASN A 53 6.71 1.39 9.63
C ASN A 53 7.30 2.81 9.55
N GLU A 54 7.13 3.53 8.45
CA GLU A 54 7.54 4.94 8.33
C GLU A 54 6.54 5.83 9.06
N PHE A 55 5.24 5.63 8.80
CA PHE A 55 4.17 6.31 9.54
C PHE A 55 2.88 5.45 9.57
N PRO A 56 2.17 5.39 10.73
CA PRO A 56 1.01 4.50 10.90
C PRO A 56 -0.19 4.75 9.99
N ASP A 57 -0.31 5.94 9.41
CA ASP A 57 -1.44 6.40 8.57
C ASP A 57 -1.03 6.64 7.12
N TYR A 58 0.02 5.94 6.65
CA TYR A 58 0.63 6.14 5.33
C TYR A 58 -0.39 6.15 4.19
N TYR A 59 -1.23 5.12 4.12
CA TYR A 59 -2.14 4.96 3.00
C TYR A 59 -3.31 5.93 3.04
N THR A 60 -3.73 6.37 4.23
CA THR A 60 -4.67 7.49 4.36
C THR A 60 -4.08 8.79 3.81
N ARG A 61 -2.78 9.06 4.06
CA ARG A 61 -2.12 10.26 3.52
C ARG A 61 -1.93 10.18 2.01
N LEU A 62 -1.54 9.00 1.51
CA LEU A 62 -1.39 8.75 0.09
C LEU A 62 -2.70 9.00 -0.65
N GLU A 63 -3.79 8.38 -0.19
CA GLU A 63 -5.13 8.54 -0.79
C GLU A 63 -5.55 10.01 -0.87
N LYS A 64 -5.24 10.80 0.16
CA LYS A 64 -5.53 12.24 0.14
C LYS A 64 -4.72 12.97 -0.95
N MET A 65 -3.42 12.71 -1.03
CA MET A 65 -2.55 13.33 -2.04
C MET A 65 -2.96 12.96 -3.46
N GLU A 66 -3.32 11.69 -3.69
CA GLU A 66 -3.79 11.21 -4.99
C GLU A 66 -5.10 11.88 -5.42
N LYS A 67 -6.07 12.01 -4.50
CA LYS A 67 -7.31 12.75 -4.76
C LYS A 67 -7.05 14.22 -5.13
N GLU A 68 -6.17 14.89 -4.39
CA GLU A 68 -5.78 16.27 -4.71
C GLU A 68 -5.14 16.37 -6.12
N ALA A 69 -4.35 15.38 -6.51
CA ALA A 69 -3.76 15.31 -7.85
C ALA A 69 -4.80 15.02 -8.94
N GLU A 70 -5.72 14.08 -8.71
CA GLU A 70 -6.83 13.78 -9.63
C GLU A 70 -7.69 15.02 -9.88
N GLU A 71 -8.06 15.76 -8.83
CA GLU A 71 -8.83 17.00 -8.93
C GLU A 71 -8.07 18.11 -9.69
N PHE A 72 -6.75 18.18 -9.55
CA PHE A 72 -5.91 19.12 -10.30
C PHE A 72 -5.84 18.74 -11.79
N HIS A 73 -5.72 17.45 -12.11
CA HIS A 73 -5.59 16.97 -13.49
C HIS A 73 -6.92 16.88 -14.25
N GLN A 74 -8.06 16.89 -13.55
CA GLN A 74 -9.39 16.95 -14.17
C GLN A 74 -9.87 18.38 -14.49
N GLN A 75 -9.08 19.41 -14.15
CA GLN A 75 -9.30 20.82 -14.56
C GLN A 75 -8.65 21.12 -15.91
#